data_AF-A0A8K0KFB2-F1
#
_entry.id   AF-A0A8K0KFB2-F1
#
_cell.length_a   1.000
_cell.length_b   1.000
_cell.length_c   1.000
_cell.angle_alpha   90.00
_cell.angle_beta   90.00
_cell.angle_gamma   90.00
#
_symmetry.space_group_name_H-M   'P 1'
#
loop_
_entity.id
_entity.type
_entity.pdbx_description
1 polymer ?
#
loop_
_entity_poly.entity_id
_entity_poly.type
_entity_poly.pdbx_seq_one_letter_code
_entity_poly.pdbx_strand_id
1 'polypeptide(L)'
;MEIHEQISKFTSLFSRLNTYISLLSVQSKRSCQHPKVSQKRFLLELSDVFSALHLCTKDLSKMYCLKSRLERDLPMISEKVKTTDECIVNSLIAIVTCTGKLSEIISDSKAQIIRDGTASEQSSRGGRGYMGANAHPLVADFKKRAANYLSLLNQEGEQESVPYEEALWAREEARSGVAGREALERQLESSHQRATRLEQEVEHWRLEYQLLQLRYSKEVQKAQEIKEQLNSMNSMTKMDDNVESEVCNSAAKDESKTQGNSVKSSTTTNMLGKLEKAFEFPAEVEAREKEIKEYFTGRINQLVADRQVSESKALTLHSEVTILHKRLELCHDSKSELESKQQIMADHLKELQEELQTTTQNYESQLSMMSEHLANMNEKLAVQKDEIDELTYQLNNKTSRKGKLK
;
A
#
# COMPACT_ATOMS: atom_id res chain seq x y z
N MET A 1 -34.66 -1.40 -43.29
CA MET A 1 -33.58 -0.63 -42.65
C MET A 1 -33.82 -0.41 -41.15
N GLU A 2 -35.07 -0.20 -40.71
CA GLU A 2 -35.41 0.08 -39.30
C GLU A 2 -34.99 -1.01 -38.29
N ILE A 3 -35.13 -2.30 -38.62
CA ILE A 3 -34.75 -3.40 -37.71
C ILE A 3 -33.24 -3.43 -37.46
N HIS A 4 -32.42 -3.16 -38.48
CA HIS A 4 -30.96 -3.10 -38.33
C HIS A 4 -30.52 -1.97 -37.41
N GLU A 5 -31.19 -0.82 -37.49
CA GLU A 5 -30.94 0.32 -36.59
C GLU A 5 -31.32 -0.03 -35.14
N GLN A 6 -32.44 -0.70 -34.93
CA GLN A 6 -32.86 -1.15 -33.59
C GLN A 6 -31.94 -2.24 -33.01
N ILE A 7 -31.43 -3.15 -33.85
CA ILE A 7 -30.42 -4.12 -33.45
C ILE A 7 -29.12 -3.42 -33.05
N SER A 8 -28.67 -2.42 -33.81
CA SER A 8 -27.48 -1.62 -33.47
C SER A 8 -27.64 -0.89 -32.13
N LYS A 9 -28.80 -0.25 -31.91
CA LYS A 9 -29.15 0.38 -30.62
C LYS A 9 -29.15 -0.63 -29.48
N PHE A 10 -29.78 -1.78 -29.67
CA PHE A 10 -29.80 -2.87 -28.70
C PHE A 10 -28.38 -3.36 -28.33
N THR A 11 -27.52 -3.58 -29.32
CA THR A 11 -26.11 -3.96 -29.10
C THR A 11 -25.33 -2.88 -28.35
N SER A 12 -25.55 -1.60 -28.69
CA SER A 12 -24.88 -0.49 -27.98
C SER A 12 -25.28 -0.41 -26.50
N LEU A 13 -26.56 -0.63 -26.18
CA LEU A 13 -27.06 -0.65 -24.81
C LEU A 13 -26.49 -1.83 -24.01
N PHE A 14 -26.35 -3.00 -24.64
CA PHE A 14 -25.69 -4.15 -24.04
C PHE A 14 -24.21 -3.88 -23.74
N SER A 15 -23.49 -3.21 -24.65
CA SER A 15 -22.09 -2.84 -24.40
C SER A 15 -21.96 -1.86 -23.23
N ARG A 16 -22.86 -0.87 -23.15
CA ARG A 16 -22.88 0.13 -22.08
C ARG A 16 -23.23 -0.49 -20.73
N LEU A 17 -24.19 -1.42 -20.71
CA LEU A 17 -24.56 -2.20 -19.54
C LEU A 17 -23.37 -3.03 -19.03
N ASN A 18 -22.64 -3.70 -19.94
CA ASN A 18 -21.44 -4.45 -19.58
C ASN A 18 -20.36 -3.56 -18.96
N THR A 19 -20.18 -2.33 -19.46
CA THR A 19 -19.25 -1.34 -18.88
C THR A 19 -19.62 -0.98 -17.45
N TYR A 20 -20.89 -0.63 -17.18
CA TYR A 20 -21.32 -0.25 -15.83
C TYR A 20 -21.25 -1.43 -14.84
N ILE A 21 -21.61 -2.64 -15.27
CA ILE A 21 -21.47 -3.86 -14.44
C ILE A 21 -19.99 -4.14 -14.14
N SER A 22 -19.11 -3.98 -15.13
CA SER A 22 -17.66 -4.14 -14.94
C SER A 22 -17.08 -3.10 -13.98
N LEU A 23 -17.53 -1.85 -14.05
CA LEU A 23 -17.12 -0.80 -13.11
C LEU A 23 -17.59 -1.08 -11.67
N LEU A 24 -18.80 -1.61 -11.51
CA LEU A 24 -19.33 -2.00 -10.20
C LEU A 24 -18.62 -3.24 -9.63
N SER A 25 -18.22 -4.21 -10.46
CA SER A 25 -17.53 -5.42 -10.00
C SER A 25 -16.11 -5.14 -9.52
N VAL A 26 -15.41 -4.15 -10.10
CA VAL A 26 -14.06 -3.74 -9.68
C VAL A 26 -14.05 -3.10 -8.30
N GLN A 27 -15.14 -2.45 -7.87
CA GLN A 27 -15.26 -1.81 -6.54
C GLN A 27 -15.26 -2.79 -5.37
N SER A 28 -15.66 -4.05 -5.61
CA SER A 28 -15.62 -5.10 -4.59
C SER A 28 -14.19 -5.41 -4.11
N LYS A 29 -13.18 -5.07 -4.92
CA LYS A 29 -11.76 -5.27 -4.59
C LYS A 29 -11.17 -3.96 -4.07
N ARG A 30 -10.36 -4.01 -3.00
CA ARG A 30 -9.86 -2.88 -2.18
C ARG A 30 -9.03 -1.79 -2.93
N SER A 31 -8.96 -1.81 -4.26
CA SER A 31 -8.16 -0.91 -5.10
C SER A 31 -9.01 -0.28 -6.23
N CYS A 32 -10.09 0.42 -5.90
CA CYS A 32 -10.91 1.12 -6.89
C CYS A 32 -10.32 2.51 -7.24
N GLN A 33 -10.22 2.81 -8.54
CA GLN A 33 -9.71 4.09 -9.07
C GLN A 33 -10.68 5.28 -8.91
N HIS A 34 -11.93 5.06 -8.50
CA HIS A 34 -12.93 6.10 -8.26
C HIS A 34 -13.50 6.04 -6.82
N PRO A 35 -13.90 7.17 -6.23
CA PRO A 35 -14.42 7.22 -4.85
C PRO A 35 -15.73 6.44 -4.67
N LYS A 36 -15.95 5.82 -3.51
CA LYS A 36 -17.21 5.10 -3.16
C LYS A 36 -18.47 5.95 -3.34
N VAL A 37 -18.35 7.28 -3.25
CA VAL A 37 -19.45 8.23 -3.46
C VAL A 37 -20.00 8.19 -4.89
N SER A 38 -19.18 7.85 -5.90
CA SER A 38 -19.64 7.77 -7.29
C SER A 38 -20.41 6.48 -7.60
N GLN A 39 -20.40 5.48 -6.71
CA GLN A 39 -21.15 4.24 -6.86
C GLN A 39 -22.65 4.48 -7.01
N LYS A 40 -23.19 5.43 -6.22
CA LYS A 40 -24.60 5.82 -6.30
C LYS A 40 -24.96 6.29 -7.71
N ARG A 41 -24.10 7.13 -8.31
CA ARG A 41 -24.30 7.62 -9.68
C ARG A 41 -24.26 6.48 -10.71
N PHE A 42 -23.33 5.53 -10.56
CA PHE A 42 -23.26 4.38 -11.46
C PHE A 42 -24.48 3.46 -11.35
N LEU A 43 -25.05 3.28 -10.16
CA LEU A 43 -26.28 2.51 -9.97
C LEU A 43 -27.51 3.22 -10.57
N LEU A 44 -27.59 4.55 -10.46
CA LEU A 44 -28.65 5.33 -11.10
C LEU A 44 -28.58 5.22 -12.64
N GLU A 45 -27.39 5.41 -13.22
CA GLU A 45 -27.17 5.28 -14.66
C GLU A 45 -27.44 3.84 -15.15
N LEU A 46 -27.06 2.83 -14.37
CA LEU A 46 -27.35 1.43 -14.66
C LEU A 46 -28.86 1.18 -14.74
N SER A 47 -29.64 1.74 -13.81
CA SER A 47 -31.11 1.67 -13.84
C SER A 47 -31.67 2.25 -15.13
N ASP A 48 -31.17 3.41 -15.55
CA ASP A 48 -31.64 4.08 -16.77
C ASP A 48 -31.26 3.28 -18.03
N VAL A 49 -30.10 2.62 -18.03
CA VAL A 49 -29.67 1.70 -19.09
C VAL A 49 -30.60 0.48 -19.17
N PHE A 50 -30.98 -0.13 -18.05
CA PHE A 50 -31.89 -1.28 -18.03
C PHE A 50 -33.29 -0.92 -18.53
N SER A 51 -33.82 0.24 -18.14
CA SER A 51 -35.12 0.72 -18.65
C SER A 51 -35.07 1.02 -20.15
N ALA A 52 -34.00 1.66 -20.63
CA ALA A 52 -33.79 1.90 -22.06
C ALA A 52 -33.64 0.57 -22.84
N LEU A 53 -32.94 -0.42 -22.27
CA LEU A 53 -32.79 -1.75 -22.87
C LEU A 53 -34.12 -2.47 -22.98
N HIS A 54 -34.95 -2.43 -21.94
CA HIS A 54 -36.29 -3.02 -21.97
C HIS A 54 -37.16 -2.40 -23.07
N LEU A 55 -37.20 -1.07 -23.17
CA LEU A 55 -37.94 -0.36 -24.21
C LEU A 55 -37.45 -0.72 -25.61
N CYS A 56 -36.13 -0.69 -25.82
CA CYS A 56 -35.52 -1.05 -27.11
C CYS A 56 -35.82 -2.51 -27.51
N THR A 57 -35.78 -3.44 -26.56
CA THR A 57 -36.11 -4.87 -26.80
C THR A 57 -37.59 -5.05 -27.12
N LYS A 58 -38.46 -4.31 -26.43
CA LYS A 58 -39.91 -4.33 -26.67
C LYS A 58 -40.25 -3.83 -28.07
N ASP A 59 -39.60 -2.76 -28.52
CA ASP A 59 -39.81 -2.21 -29.85
C ASP A 59 -39.19 -3.10 -30.94
N LEU A 60 -38.02 -3.69 -30.69
CA LEU A 60 -37.43 -4.70 -31.57
C LEU A 60 -38.35 -5.93 -31.72
N SER A 61 -38.95 -6.40 -30.63
CA SER A 61 -39.92 -7.50 -30.65
C SER A 61 -41.17 -7.16 -31.47
N LYS A 62 -41.74 -5.96 -31.31
CA LYS A 62 -42.89 -5.52 -32.13
C LYS A 62 -42.53 -5.46 -33.62
N MET A 63 -41.39 -4.85 -33.97
CA MET A 63 -40.95 -4.73 -35.35
C MET A 63 -40.66 -6.09 -35.98
N TYR A 64 -40.05 -7.01 -35.24
CA TYR A 64 -39.81 -8.37 -35.71
C TYR A 64 -41.11 -9.16 -35.87
N CYS A 65 -42.06 -9.03 -34.94
CA CYS A 65 -43.38 -9.65 -35.06
C CYS A 65 -44.15 -9.15 -36.29
N LEU A 66 -44.08 -7.85 -36.60
CA LEU A 66 -44.68 -7.29 -37.81
C LEU A 66 -44.00 -7.82 -39.06
N LYS A 67 -42.67 -7.87 -39.07
CA LYS A 67 -41.89 -8.44 -40.19
C LYS A 67 -42.23 -9.91 -40.41
N SER A 68 -42.26 -10.73 -39.36
CA SER A 68 -42.58 -12.15 -39.45
C SER A 68 -44.00 -12.41 -39.96
N ARG A 69 -44.96 -11.54 -39.61
CA ARG A 69 -46.33 -11.59 -40.19
C ARG A 69 -46.31 -11.30 -41.69
N LEU A 70 -45.65 -10.22 -42.10
CA LEU A 70 -45.51 -9.87 -43.52
C LEU A 70 -44.83 -10.97 -44.31
N GLU A 71 -43.80 -11.61 -43.74
CA GLU A 71 -43.11 -12.75 -44.35
C GLU A 71 -44.06 -13.94 -44.50
N ARG A 72 -44.83 -14.31 -43.46
CA ARG A 72 -45.81 -15.42 -43.56
C ARG A 72 -46.89 -15.22 -44.62
N ASP A 73 -47.21 -13.98 -44.97
CA ASP A 73 -48.17 -13.63 -46.02
C ASP A 73 -47.61 -13.80 -47.45
N LEU A 74 -46.30 -14.05 -47.62
CA LEU A 74 -45.71 -14.33 -48.94
C LEU A 74 -45.99 -15.77 -49.42
N PRO A 75 -46.46 -15.97 -50.67
CA PRO A 75 -46.90 -17.27 -51.19
C PRO A 75 -45.83 -18.39 -51.32
N MET A 76 -44.53 -18.07 -51.23
CA MET A 76 -43.42 -19.02 -51.42
C MET A 76 -42.45 -19.10 -50.21
N ILE A 77 -42.96 -18.99 -48.98
CA ILE A 77 -42.10 -19.16 -47.80
C ILE A 77 -41.90 -20.63 -47.44
N SER A 78 -40.63 -21.05 -47.37
CA SER A 78 -40.20 -22.35 -46.87
C SER A 78 -40.61 -22.56 -45.40
N GLU A 79 -41.09 -23.75 -45.07
CA GLU A 79 -41.46 -24.15 -43.71
C GLU A 79 -40.32 -23.94 -42.69
N LYS A 80 -39.06 -24.09 -43.14
CA LYS A 80 -37.88 -23.81 -42.31
C LYS A 80 -37.78 -22.36 -41.86
N VAL A 81 -38.20 -21.41 -42.70
CA VAL A 81 -38.18 -19.98 -42.35
C VAL A 81 -39.28 -19.66 -41.35
N LYS A 82 -40.44 -20.32 -41.46
CA LYS A 82 -41.56 -20.15 -40.52
C LYS A 82 -41.20 -20.62 -39.12
N THR A 83 -40.56 -21.79 -38.99
CA THR A 83 -40.13 -22.33 -37.70
C THR A 83 -39.00 -21.51 -37.08
N THR A 84 -38.05 -21.00 -37.88
CA THR A 84 -37.02 -20.09 -37.37
C THR A 84 -37.60 -18.79 -36.85
N ASP A 85 -38.57 -18.22 -37.56
CA ASP A 85 -39.26 -17.00 -37.15
C ASP A 85 -40.02 -17.14 -35.84
N GLU A 86 -40.71 -18.27 -35.67
CA GLU A 86 -41.42 -18.58 -34.43
C GLU A 86 -40.45 -18.72 -33.25
N CYS A 87 -39.30 -19.37 -33.46
CA CYS A 87 -38.24 -19.47 -32.47
C CYS A 87 -37.66 -18.09 -32.10
N ILE A 88 -37.41 -17.23 -33.08
CA ILE A 88 -36.87 -15.87 -32.85
C ILE A 88 -37.89 -15.01 -32.11
N VAL A 89 -39.17 -15.06 -32.49
CA VAL A 89 -40.25 -14.33 -31.80
C VAL A 89 -40.36 -14.80 -30.35
N ASN A 90 -40.36 -16.11 -30.09
CA ASN A 90 -40.42 -16.66 -28.73
C ASN A 90 -39.21 -16.24 -27.89
N SER A 91 -38.02 -16.24 -28.50
CA SER A 91 -36.79 -15.78 -27.87
C SER A 91 -36.85 -14.29 -27.53
N LEU A 92 -37.33 -13.45 -28.44
CA LEU A 92 -37.50 -12.01 -28.21
C LEU A 92 -38.52 -11.73 -27.10
N ILE A 93 -39.64 -12.47 -27.06
CA ILE A 93 -40.64 -12.35 -25.98
C ILE A 93 -40.04 -12.71 -24.62
N ALA A 94 -39.24 -13.78 -24.57
CA ALA A 94 -38.53 -14.16 -23.35
C ALA A 94 -37.55 -13.05 -22.89
N ILE A 95 -36.77 -12.46 -23.82
CA ILE A 95 -35.84 -11.36 -23.51
C ILE A 95 -36.60 -10.11 -23.05
N VAL A 96 -37.73 -9.76 -23.66
CA VAL A 96 -38.59 -8.64 -23.22
C VAL A 96 -39.08 -8.87 -21.78
N THR A 97 -39.47 -10.09 -21.46
CA THR A 97 -39.94 -10.45 -20.11
C THR A 97 -38.81 -10.36 -19.08
N CYS A 98 -37.63 -10.89 -19.39
CA CYS A 98 -36.46 -10.83 -18.51
C CYS A 98 -35.97 -9.40 -18.30
N THR A 99 -35.82 -8.62 -19.37
CA THR A 99 -35.40 -7.20 -19.28
C THR A 99 -36.44 -6.34 -18.55
N GLY A 100 -37.74 -6.66 -18.66
CA GLY A 100 -38.81 -6.00 -17.90
C GLY A 100 -38.67 -6.22 -16.40
N LYS A 101 -38.54 -7.49 -15.98
CA LYS A 101 -38.33 -7.83 -14.56
C LYS A 101 -37.07 -7.17 -13.99
N LEU A 102 -35.96 -7.19 -14.73
CA LEU A 102 -34.71 -6.55 -14.32
C LEU A 102 -34.86 -5.03 -14.17
N SER A 103 -35.55 -4.38 -15.12
CA SER A 103 -35.83 -2.95 -15.04
C SER A 103 -36.68 -2.60 -13.82
N GLU A 104 -37.69 -3.41 -13.49
CA GLU A 104 -38.58 -3.18 -12.33
C GLU A 104 -37.81 -3.30 -11.00
N ILE A 105 -37.07 -4.40 -10.80
CA ILE A 105 -36.27 -4.65 -9.60
C ILE A 105 -35.24 -3.52 -9.38
N ILE A 106 -34.54 -3.11 -10.45
CA ILE A 106 -33.51 -2.08 -10.35
C ILE A 106 -34.14 -0.69 -10.18
N SER A 107 -35.32 -0.42 -10.74
CA SER A 107 -36.03 0.85 -10.53
C SER A 107 -36.59 0.98 -9.10
N ASP A 108 -37.07 -0.11 -8.51
CA ASP A 108 -37.44 -0.14 -7.09
C ASP A 108 -36.23 0.10 -6.20
N SER A 109 -35.08 -0.48 -6.58
CA SER A 109 -33.80 -0.20 -5.91
C SER A 109 -33.36 1.26 -6.08
N LYS A 110 -33.59 1.89 -7.23
CA LYS A 110 -33.34 3.32 -7.48
C LYS A 110 -34.12 4.21 -6.50
N ALA A 111 -35.39 3.88 -6.24
CA ALA A 111 -36.19 4.63 -5.27
C ALA A 111 -35.66 4.49 -3.84
N GLN A 112 -35.15 3.31 -3.45
CA GLN A 112 -34.51 3.09 -2.16
C GLN A 112 -33.16 3.84 -2.05
N ILE A 113 -32.32 3.77 -3.09
CA ILE A 113 -31.01 4.44 -3.13
C ILE A 113 -31.14 5.97 -3.01
N ILE A 114 -32.18 6.55 -3.62
CA ILE A 114 -32.48 7.99 -3.51
C ILE A 114 -32.95 8.31 -2.08
N ARG A 115 -33.83 7.50 -1.49
CA ARG A 115 -34.31 7.68 -0.11
C ARG A 115 -33.19 7.62 0.92
N ASP A 116 -32.28 6.66 0.80
CA ASP A 116 -31.11 6.53 1.69
C ASP A 116 -30.10 7.69 1.54
N GLY A 117 -30.14 8.42 0.42
CA GLY A 117 -29.40 9.67 0.25
C GLY A 117 -29.97 10.83 1.07
N THR A 118 -31.28 10.84 1.31
CA THR A 118 -32.02 11.88 2.05
C THR A 118 -32.31 11.52 3.51
N ALA A 119 -32.32 10.23 3.86
CA ALA A 119 -32.74 9.75 5.17
C ALA A 119 -31.68 9.91 6.27
N SER A 120 -30.42 10.17 5.91
CA SER A 120 -29.37 10.51 6.90
C SER A 120 -29.49 11.95 7.45
N GLU A 121 -30.54 12.70 7.09
CA GLU A 121 -30.80 14.06 7.62
C GLU A 121 -31.99 14.12 8.59
N GLN A 122 -32.70 13.01 8.84
CA GLN A 122 -33.78 12.97 9.83
C GLN A 122 -33.29 12.43 11.17
N SER A 123 -32.38 13.17 11.81
CA SER A 123 -32.24 13.11 13.27
C SER A 123 -32.31 14.51 13.85
N SER A 124 -33.25 14.66 14.78
CA SER A 124 -33.38 15.76 15.75
C SER A 124 -33.96 17.08 15.24
N ARG A 125 -35.29 17.08 15.19
CA ARG A 125 -36.21 18.11 15.68
C ARG A 125 -35.54 19.31 16.37
N GLY A 126 -35.47 20.44 15.65
CA GLY A 126 -35.30 21.79 16.24
C GLY A 126 -34.13 22.59 15.70
N GLY A 127 -34.36 23.41 14.67
CA GLY A 127 -33.40 24.45 14.28
C GLY A 127 -33.60 24.93 12.84
N ARG A 128 -34.21 26.11 12.68
CA ARG A 128 -34.25 26.83 11.40
C ARG A 128 -32.82 27.13 10.94
N GLY A 129 -32.51 26.80 9.70
CA GLY A 129 -31.28 27.20 9.03
C GLY A 129 -31.24 26.63 7.62
N TYR A 130 -31.83 27.36 6.67
CA TYR A 130 -31.63 27.14 5.25
C TYR A 130 -30.12 27.19 4.94
N MET A 131 -29.47 26.04 4.74
CA MET A 131 -28.16 25.83 4.08
C MET A 131 -27.83 24.33 4.12
N GLY A 132 -27.74 23.56 3.04
CA GLY A 132 -27.96 23.83 1.64
C GLY A 132 -28.09 22.48 0.91
N ALA A 133 -29.16 22.34 0.12
CA ALA A 133 -29.41 21.16 -0.71
C ALA A 133 -28.37 20.96 -1.84
N ASN A 134 -27.34 21.81 -1.91
CA ASN A 134 -26.29 21.82 -2.93
C ASN A 134 -24.87 21.74 -2.33
N ALA A 135 -24.71 21.36 -1.06
CA ALA A 135 -23.38 21.27 -0.47
C ALA A 135 -22.58 20.14 -1.11
N HIS A 136 -21.36 20.45 -1.56
CA HIS A 136 -20.42 19.48 -2.12
C HIS A 136 -20.21 18.31 -1.14
N PRO A 137 -20.12 17.04 -1.58
CA PRO A 137 -20.06 15.87 -0.70
C PRO A 137 -18.96 15.93 0.38
N LEU A 138 -17.87 16.65 0.11
CA LEU A 138 -16.82 16.91 1.11
C LEU A 138 -17.32 17.69 2.35
N VAL A 139 -18.30 18.57 2.19
CA VAL A 139 -18.90 19.33 3.31
C VAL A 139 -19.69 18.39 4.22
N ALA A 140 -20.34 17.37 3.66
CA ALA A 140 -20.99 16.33 4.46
C ALA A 140 -19.97 15.48 5.22
N ASP A 141 -18.83 15.15 4.60
CA ASP A 141 -17.74 14.42 5.26
C ASP A 141 -17.09 15.25 6.38
N PHE A 142 -16.88 16.55 6.16
CA PHE A 142 -16.38 17.45 7.21
C PHE A 142 -17.39 17.60 8.35
N LYS A 143 -18.69 17.70 8.05
CA LYS A 143 -19.75 17.75 9.06
C LYS A 143 -19.80 16.46 9.87
N LYS A 144 -19.67 15.30 9.22
CA LYS A 144 -19.61 13.99 9.89
C LYS A 144 -18.36 13.86 10.77
N ARG A 145 -17.21 14.30 10.28
CA ARG A 145 -15.96 14.32 11.05
C ARG A 145 -16.06 15.24 12.27
N ALA A 146 -16.64 16.44 12.10
CA ALA A 146 -16.86 17.38 13.18
C ALA A 146 -17.86 16.83 14.23
N ALA A 147 -18.94 16.20 13.78
CA ALA A 147 -19.91 15.54 14.66
C ALA A 147 -19.26 14.40 15.46
N ASN A 148 -18.44 13.57 14.81
CA ASN A 148 -17.69 12.49 15.49
C ASN A 148 -16.68 13.04 16.51
N TYR A 149 -16.01 14.15 16.20
CA TYR A 149 -15.08 14.80 17.13
C TYR A 149 -15.82 15.36 18.36
N LEU A 150 -16.96 16.01 18.16
CA LEU A 150 -17.78 16.50 19.27
C LEU A 150 -18.40 15.36 20.08
N SER A 151 -18.78 14.25 19.46
CA SER A 151 -19.26 13.07 20.20
C SER A 151 -18.14 12.39 21.00
N LEU A 152 -16.89 12.40 20.50
CA LEU A 152 -15.73 11.93 21.24
C LEU A 152 -15.49 12.81 22.47
N LEU A 153 -15.50 14.13 22.30
CA LEU A 153 -15.36 15.07 23.42
C LEU A 153 -16.48 14.94 24.46
N ASN A 154 -17.69 14.61 24.04
CA ASN A 154 -18.82 14.39 24.94
C ASN A 154 -18.88 12.97 25.53
N GLN A 155 -18.15 12.00 24.96
CA GLN A 155 -17.98 10.64 25.50
C GLN A 155 -16.83 10.54 26.50
N GLU A 156 -15.86 11.46 26.43
CA GLU A 156 -14.88 11.68 27.49
C GLU A 156 -15.61 12.34 28.69
N GLY A 157 -16.37 11.53 29.44
CA GLY A 157 -16.45 11.78 30.88
C GLY A 157 -15.03 11.87 31.43
N GLU A 158 -14.79 12.76 32.40
CA GLU A 158 -13.50 12.99 33.06
C GLU A 158 -12.67 11.71 33.07
N GLN A 159 -11.64 11.62 32.21
CA GLN A 159 -10.76 10.46 32.20
C GLN A 159 -10.13 10.42 33.59
N GLU A 160 -10.48 9.42 34.40
CA GLU A 160 -9.83 9.18 35.69
C GLU A 160 -8.33 9.16 35.43
N SER A 161 -7.61 10.05 36.13
CA SER A 161 -6.16 10.11 36.11
C SER A 161 -5.60 8.69 36.24
N VAL A 162 -4.60 8.37 35.43
CA VAL A 162 -3.87 7.09 35.49
C VAL A 162 -3.56 6.77 36.95
N PRO A 163 -3.94 5.58 37.45
CA PRO A 163 -3.68 5.18 38.83
C PRO A 163 -2.21 5.38 39.20
N TYR A 164 -1.95 5.89 40.39
CA TYR A 164 -0.59 6.30 40.82
C TYR A 164 0.46 5.17 40.69
N GLU A 165 0.04 3.92 40.89
CA GLU A 165 0.92 2.75 40.72
C GLU A 165 1.35 2.53 39.27
N GLU A 166 0.44 2.72 38.32
CA GLU A 166 0.71 2.59 36.88
C GLU A 166 1.58 3.75 36.38
N ALA A 167 1.38 4.95 36.93
CA ALA A 167 2.23 6.11 36.67
C ALA A 167 3.67 5.91 37.19
N LEU A 168 3.84 5.27 38.37
CA LEU A 168 5.17 4.93 38.90
C LEU A 168 5.86 3.86 38.05
N TRP A 169 5.13 2.85 37.60
CA TRP A 169 5.68 1.81 36.73
C TRP A 169 6.13 2.37 35.37
N ALA A 170 5.29 3.19 34.74
CA ALA A 170 5.63 3.87 33.49
C ALA A 170 6.86 4.81 33.64
N ARG A 171 7.00 5.46 34.81
CA ARG A 171 8.17 6.28 35.12
C ARG A 171 9.44 5.44 35.28
N GLU A 172 9.35 4.29 35.94
CA GLU A 172 10.50 3.39 36.13
C GLU A 172 10.93 2.76 34.80
N GLU A 173 9.97 2.35 33.97
CA GLU A 173 10.21 1.85 32.61
C GLU A 173 10.89 2.91 31.73
N ALA A 174 10.38 4.15 31.77
CA ALA A 174 11.01 5.28 31.07
C ALA A 174 12.44 5.53 31.57
N ARG A 175 12.68 5.44 32.88
CA ARG A 175 14.00 5.62 33.49
C ARG A 175 14.98 4.51 33.09
N SER A 176 14.53 3.26 33.07
CA SER A 176 15.29 2.11 32.58
C SER A 176 15.66 2.28 31.10
N GLY A 177 14.69 2.72 30.27
CA GLY A 177 14.91 3.02 28.86
C GLY A 177 15.84 4.21 28.59
N VAL A 178 15.92 5.19 29.51
CA VAL A 178 16.90 6.28 29.45
C VAL A 178 18.29 5.78 29.84
N ALA A 179 18.41 5.00 30.91
CA ALA A 179 19.69 4.41 31.33
C ALA A 179 20.30 3.49 30.25
N GLY A 180 19.46 2.70 29.56
CA GLY A 180 19.88 1.89 28.42
C GLY A 180 20.36 2.73 27.23
N ARG A 181 19.69 3.86 26.95
CA ARG A 181 20.10 4.80 25.89
C ARG A 181 21.44 5.47 26.22
N GLU A 182 21.64 5.94 27.45
CA GLU A 182 22.91 6.54 27.85
C GLU A 182 24.07 5.53 27.83
N ALA A 183 23.82 4.25 28.14
CA ALA A 183 24.83 3.20 28.04
C ALA A 183 25.27 2.96 26.58
N LEU A 184 24.30 2.92 25.66
CA LEU A 184 24.56 2.81 24.22
C LEU A 184 25.30 4.04 23.68
N GLU A 185 24.93 5.24 24.12
CA GLU A 185 25.60 6.48 23.73
C GLU A 185 27.06 6.50 24.19
N ARG A 186 27.36 6.08 25.44
CA ARG A 186 28.74 5.93 25.93
C ARG A 186 29.53 4.89 25.12
N GLN A 187 28.89 3.79 24.71
CA GLN A 187 29.54 2.78 23.88
C GLN A 187 29.82 3.31 22.46
N LEU A 188 28.90 4.07 21.89
CA LEU A 188 29.06 4.71 20.58
C LEU A 188 30.19 5.73 20.63
N GLU A 189 30.24 6.59 21.64
CA GLU A 189 31.32 7.55 21.85
C GLU A 189 32.68 6.85 22.02
N SER A 190 32.76 5.79 22.83
CA SER A 190 33.99 4.98 22.96
C SER A 190 34.43 4.32 21.65
N SER A 191 33.48 3.88 20.82
CA SER A 191 33.78 3.31 19.50
C SER A 191 34.24 4.38 18.52
N HIS A 192 33.64 5.58 18.56
CA HIS A 192 34.01 6.71 17.74
C HIS A 192 35.42 7.20 18.06
N GLN A 193 35.74 7.37 19.35
CA GLN A 193 37.09 7.75 19.80
C GLN A 193 38.16 6.72 19.39
N ARG A 194 37.82 5.43 19.37
CA ARG A 194 38.73 4.39 18.86
C ARG A 194 38.93 4.51 17.36
N ALA A 195 37.87 4.76 16.59
CA ALA A 195 37.98 4.97 15.15
C ALA A 195 38.87 6.17 14.82
N THR A 196 38.68 7.31 15.49
CA THR A 196 39.50 8.51 15.25
C THR A 196 40.98 8.29 15.60
N ARG A 197 41.30 7.49 16.63
CA ARG A 197 42.69 7.14 16.96
C ARG A 197 43.31 6.25 15.87
N LEU A 198 42.57 5.27 15.39
CA LEU A 198 43.03 4.41 14.30
C LEU A 198 43.26 5.21 13.01
N GLU A 199 42.39 6.17 12.70
CA GLU A 199 42.58 7.08 11.57
C GLU A 199 43.88 7.91 11.71
N GLN A 200 44.16 8.42 12.92
CA GLN A 200 45.41 9.13 13.20
C GLN A 200 46.64 8.22 13.06
N GLU A 201 46.56 6.97 13.53
CA GLU A 201 47.65 5.99 13.39
C GLU A 201 47.89 5.62 11.93
N VAL A 202 46.84 5.46 11.11
CA VAL A 202 46.95 5.20 9.68
C VAL A 202 47.69 6.35 8.98
N GLU A 203 47.31 7.60 9.24
CA GLU A 203 48.00 8.76 8.67
C GLU A 203 49.45 8.87 9.18
N HIS A 204 49.69 8.60 10.47
CA HIS A 204 51.05 8.56 11.04
C HIS A 204 51.94 7.55 10.32
N TRP A 205 51.50 6.29 10.20
CA TRP A 205 52.28 5.24 9.53
C TRP A 205 52.45 5.50 8.04
N ARG A 206 51.47 6.12 7.38
CA ARG A 206 51.56 6.55 5.98
C ARG A 206 52.65 7.60 5.79
N LEU A 207 52.73 8.60 6.67
CA LEU A 207 53.76 9.64 6.61
C LEU A 207 55.17 9.06 6.89
N GLU A 208 55.30 8.18 7.88
CA GLU A 208 56.55 7.46 8.15
C GLU A 208 57.02 6.64 6.94
N TYR A 209 56.10 5.93 6.29
CA TYR A 209 56.41 5.19 5.07
C TYR A 209 56.90 6.10 3.93
N GLN A 210 56.23 7.24 3.70
CA GLN A 210 56.66 8.22 2.68
C GLN A 210 58.03 8.81 3.00
N LEU A 211 58.31 9.14 4.26
CA LEU A 211 59.61 9.63 4.70
C LEU A 211 60.70 8.56 4.47
N LEU A 212 60.40 7.30 4.76
CA LEU A 212 61.32 6.19 4.52
C LEU A 212 61.59 6.02 3.02
N GLN A 213 60.58 6.13 2.16
CA GLN A 213 60.73 6.08 0.71
C GLN A 213 61.60 7.23 0.19
N LEU A 214 61.42 8.45 0.72
CA LEU A 214 62.27 9.60 0.39
C LEU A 214 63.71 9.37 0.86
N ARG A 215 63.93 8.89 2.08
CA ARG A 215 65.29 8.56 2.58
C ARG A 215 65.95 7.48 1.71
N TYR A 216 65.21 6.44 1.34
CA TYR A 216 65.69 5.41 0.43
C TYR A 216 66.05 5.98 -0.94
N SER A 217 65.21 6.83 -1.53
CA SER A 217 65.49 7.47 -2.82
C SER A 217 66.76 8.33 -2.78
N LYS A 218 66.97 9.09 -1.69
CA LYS A 218 68.18 9.88 -1.49
C LYS A 218 69.42 9.00 -1.35
N GLU A 219 69.31 7.88 -0.64
CA GLU A 219 70.44 6.96 -0.48
C GLU A 219 70.77 6.23 -1.79
N VAL A 220 69.77 5.91 -2.60
CA VAL A 220 69.95 5.39 -3.96
C VAL A 220 70.63 6.42 -4.86
N GLN A 221 70.22 7.70 -4.78
CA GLN A 221 70.88 8.80 -5.51
C GLN A 221 72.34 8.95 -5.10
N LYS A 222 72.66 8.98 -3.80
CA LYS A 222 74.05 9.00 -3.33
C LYS A 222 74.84 7.79 -3.81
N ALA A 223 74.24 6.60 -3.80
CA ALA A 223 74.89 5.40 -4.31
C ALA A 223 75.13 5.46 -5.83
N GLN A 224 74.24 6.12 -6.59
CA GLN A 224 74.43 6.42 -8.01
C GLN A 224 75.53 7.46 -8.23
N GLU A 225 75.51 8.57 -7.49
CA GLU A 225 76.56 9.60 -7.50
C GLU A 225 77.93 9.01 -7.17
N ILE A 226 78.03 8.13 -6.16
CA ILE A 226 79.28 7.43 -5.83
C ILE A 226 79.70 6.49 -6.98
N LYS A 227 78.76 5.78 -7.63
CA LYS A 227 79.07 4.94 -8.79
C LYS A 227 79.53 5.76 -10.00
N GLU A 228 78.92 6.92 -10.23
CA GLU A 228 79.30 7.86 -11.28
C GLU A 228 80.67 8.49 -10.98
N GLN A 229 80.92 8.89 -9.73
CA GLN A 229 82.23 9.34 -9.25
C GLN A 229 83.28 8.24 -9.42
N LEU A 230 82.97 6.98 -9.10
CA LEU A 230 83.88 5.85 -9.27
C LEU A 230 84.13 5.53 -10.74
N ASN A 231 83.12 5.63 -11.61
CA ASN A 231 83.27 5.53 -13.06
C ASN A 231 84.08 6.70 -13.64
N SER A 232 83.91 7.91 -13.09
CA SER A 232 84.69 9.08 -13.46
C SER A 232 86.15 8.97 -13.00
N MET A 233 86.43 8.44 -11.80
CA MET A 233 87.78 8.09 -11.33
C MET A 233 88.40 6.97 -12.18
N ASN A 234 87.60 6.00 -12.64
CA ASN A 234 88.05 5.01 -13.61
C ASN A 234 88.39 5.63 -14.98
N SER A 235 87.74 6.76 -15.36
CA SER A 235 88.11 7.56 -16.54
C SER A 235 89.25 8.56 -16.29
N MET A 236 89.56 8.86 -15.02
CA MET A 236 90.64 9.76 -14.57
C MET A 236 91.93 9.02 -14.19
N THR A 237 92.05 7.71 -14.48
CA THR A 237 93.36 7.04 -14.63
C THR A 237 94.00 7.40 -15.99
N LYS A 238 93.93 8.69 -16.33
CA LYS A 238 94.78 9.45 -17.24
C LYS A 238 94.77 10.90 -16.74
N MET A 239 95.86 11.24 -16.04
CA MET A 239 96.40 12.58 -15.72
C MET A 239 95.69 13.50 -14.71
N ASP A 240 96.39 13.63 -13.57
CA ASP A 240 96.98 14.84 -12.96
C ASP A 240 96.14 16.05 -12.51
N ASP A 241 96.44 16.39 -11.24
CA ASP A 241 96.60 17.69 -10.60
C ASP A 241 95.44 18.70 -10.59
N ASN A 242 94.89 18.95 -9.40
CA ASN A 242 95.44 19.97 -8.50
C ASN A 242 94.48 20.20 -7.32
N VAL A 243 95.08 20.39 -6.16
CA VAL A 243 94.51 20.61 -4.84
C VAL A 243 94.01 22.06 -4.74
N GLU A 244 92.87 22.30 -4.09
CA GLU A 244 92.79 23.15 -2.89
C GLU A 244 91.40 23.17 -2.25
N SER A 245 91.46 23.26 -0.92
CA SER A 245 90.43 23.15 0.09
C SER A 245 90.09 24.56 0.61
N GLU A 246 88.88 24.78 1.14
CA GLU A 246 88.62 25.41 2.47
C GLU A 246 87.21 26.03 2.59
N VAL A 247 86.31 25.30 3.26
CA VAL A 247 85.76 25.57 4.62
C VAL A 247 85.24 26.99 5.01
N CYS A 248 83.93 27.00 5.32
CA CYS A 248 83.17 27.63 6.43
C CYS A 248 82.76 29.13 6.50
N ASN A 249 81.45 29.25 6.79
CA ASN A 249 80.76 30.10 7.79
C ASN A 249 80.88 31.63 7.72
N SER A 250 79.73 32.32 7.66
CA SER A 250 79.08 32.89 8.86
C SER A 250 77.94 33.84 8.49
N ALA A 251 76.99 33.95 9.42
CA ALA A 251 75.83 34.80 9.37
C ALA A 251 76.18 36.29 9.50
N ALA A 252 75.41 37.16 8.83
CA ALA A 252 75.06 38.47 9.36
C ALA A 252 73.80 39.01 8.68
N LYS A 253 72.83 39.38 9.52
CA LYS A 253 71.80 40.39 9.23
C LYS A 253 72.51 41.71 8.91
N ASP A 254 72.00 42.51 7.99
CA ASP A 254 71.35 43.76 8.39
C ASP A 254 70.57 44.41 7.25
N GLU A 255 69.55 45.15 7.66
CA GLU A 255 68.65 45.98 6.88
C GLU A 255 69.38 47.20 6.30
N SER A 256 68.98 47.67 5.11
CA SER A 256 68.58 49.08 4.93
C SER A 256 68.08 49.40 3.53
N LYS A 257 67.10 50.31 3.52
CA LYS A 257 66.29 50.85 2.43
C LYS A 257 67.11 51.69 1.44
N THR A 258 66.75 51.71 0.15
CA THR A 258 66.55 52.97 -0.61
C THR A 258 65.71 52.79 -1.87
N GLN A 259 64.95 53.82 -2.20
CA GLN A 259 63.98 53.97 -3.30
C GLN A 259 64.59 53.95 -4.71
N GLY A 260 63.79 53.53 -5.70
CA GLY A 260 64.01 53.81 -7.12
C GLY A 260 62.95 53.19 -8.03
N ASN A 261 62.15 54.02 -8.67
CA ASN A 261 61.02 53.69 -9.55
C ASN A 261 61.45 52.89 -10.80
N SER A 262 60.84 51.73 -11.07
CA SER A 262 60.79 51.16 -12.43
C SER A 262 59.69 50.09 -12.56
N VAL A 263 59.07 50.05 -13.73
CA VAL A 263 57.91 49.26 -14.19
C VAL A 263 57.94 47.81 -13.68
N LYS A 264 56.92 47.43 -12.89
CA LYS A 264 56.82 46.08 -12.32
C LYS A 264 56.09 45.14 -13.28
N SER A 265 56.85 44.46 -14.12
CA SER A 265 56.48 43.12 -14.59
C SER A 265 56.26 42.23 -13.36
N SER A 266 55.05 41.71 -13.19
CA SER A 266 54.71 40.86 -12.05
C SER A 266 55.45 39.53 -12.16
N THR A 267 56.65 39.48 -11.61
CA THR A 267 57.44 38.27 -11.51
C THR A 267 57.01 37.48 -10.28
N THR A 268 56.50 36.27 -10.47
CA THR A 268 56.33 35.31 -9.38
C THR A 268 57.60 34.46 -9.26
N THR A 269 58.35 34.65 -8.19
CA THR A 269 59.52 33.83 -7.83
C THR A 269 59.11 32.75 -6.85
N ASN A 270 59.37 31.48 -7.19
CA ASN A 270 59.28 30.36 -6.25
C ASN A 270 60.62 29.63 -6.20
N MET A 271 60.81 28.71 -5.24
CA MET A 271 62.08 27.99 -4.96
C MET A 271 62.67 27.20 -6.15
N LEU A 272 61.95 27.11 -7.27
CA LEU A 272 62.32 26.41 -8.51
C LEU A 272 62.73 27.36 -9.65
N GLY A 273 62.64 28.68 -9.49
CA GLY A 273 63.06 29.67 -10.49
C GLY A 273 62.12 30.87 -10.66
N LYS A 274 62.54 31.80 -11.53
CA LYS A 274 61.83 33.04 -11.89
C LYS A 274 61.00 32.80 -13.16
N LEU A 275 59.68 32.96 -13.07
CA LEU A 275 58.81 32.93 -14.25
C LEU A 275 58.47 34.37 -14.65
N GLU A 276 58.91 34.78 -15.84
CA GLU A 276 58.51 36.04 -16.47
C GLU A 276 57.26 35.81 -17.33
N LYS A 277 56.21 36.60 -17.07
CA LYS A 277 54.97 36.57 -17.85
C LYS A 277 55.26 37.17 -19.24
N ALA A 278 55.31 36.33 -20.27
CA ALA A 278 55.79 36.72 -21.60
C ALA A 278 54.82 37.62 -22.40
N PHE A 279 53.56 37.78 -21.97
CA PHE A 279 52.56 38.61 -22.64
C PHE A 279 51.59 39.20 -21.62
N GLU A 280 51.48 40.54 -21.59
CA GLU A 280 50.37 41.25 -20.96
C GLU A 280 49.25 41.40 -21.99
N PHE A 281 48.10 40.77 -21.74
CA PHE A 281 46.94 40.94 -22.59
C PHE A 281 46.36 42.35 -22.39
N PRO A 282 45.83 43.00 -23.44
CA PRO A 282 45.11 44.25 -23.28
C PRO A 282 44.03 44.11 -22.19
N ALA A 283 43.88 45.11 -21.32
CA ALA A 283 42.98 45.06 -20.16
C ALA A 283 41.53 44.68 -20.52
N GLU A 284 41.10 44.99 -21.73
CA GLU A 284 39.79 44.66 -22.30
C GLU A 284 39.62 43.15 -22.57
N VAL A 285 40.68 42.47 -22.99
CA VAL A 285 40.71 41.00 -23.17
C VAL A 285 40.68 40.30 -21.82
N GLU A 286 41.44 40.81 -20.83
CA GLU A 286 41.40 40.27 -19.47
C GLU A 286 40.03 40.47 -18.81
N ALA A 287 39.36 41.60 -19.04
CA ALA A 287 38.02 41.87 -18.53
C ALA A 287 36.99 40.90 -19.14
N ARG A 288 37.03 40.69 -20.46
CA ARG A 288 36.16 39.74 -21.15
C ARG A 288 36.39 38.30 -20.67
N GLU A 289 37.64 37.88 -20.49
CA GLU A 289 37.93 36.55 -19.95
C GLU A 289 37.44 36.37 -18.51
N LYS A 290 37.51 37.42 -17.68
CA LYS A 290 36.97 37.39 -16.31
C LYS A 290 35.46 37.22 -16.32
N GLU A 291 34.75 37.97 -17.16
CA GLU A 291 33.29 37.86 -17.28
C GLU A 291 32.86 36.48 -17.80
N ILE A 292 33.58 35.92 -18.78
CA ILE A 292 33.34 34.57 -19.28
C ILE A 292 33.59 33.51 -18.19
N LYS A 293 34.69 33.66 -17.43
CA LYS A 293 34.98 32.78 -16.29
C LYS A 293 33.88 32.88 -15.24
N GLU A 294 33.47 34.08 -14.87
CA GLU A 294 32.41 34.31 -13.89
C GLU A 294 31.07 33.71 -14.33
N TYR A 295 30.69 33.86 -15.61
CA TYR A 295 29.51 33.23 -16.18
C TYR A 295 29.56 31.70 -16.10
N PHE A 296 30.66 31.09 -16.55
CA PHE A 296 30.79 29.63 -16.52
C PHE A 296 30.91 29.09 -15.10
N THR A 297 31.61 29.78 -14.20
CA THR A 297 31.66 29.42 -12.78
C THR A 297 30.28 29.53 -12.13
N GLY A 298 29.52 30.58 -12.43
CA GLY A 298 28.12 30.73 -11.99
C GLY A 298 27.24 29.61 -12.52
N ARG A 299 27.38 29.24 -13.80
CA ARG A 299 26.63 28.15 -14.42
C ARG A 299 26.98 26.78 -13.82
N ILE A 300 28.26 26.52 -13.55
CA ILE A 300 28.71 25.30 -12.89
C ILE A 300 28.11 25.23 -11.48
N ASN A 301 28.17 26.32 -10.71
CA ASN A 301 27.60 26.36 -9.36
C ASN A 301 26.09 26.12 -9.36
N GLN A 302 25.37 26.68 -10.34
CA GLN A 302 23.93 26.43 -10.51
C GLN A 302 23.66 24.94 -10.79
N LEU A 303 24.38 24.34 -11.74
CA LEU A 303 24.22 22.91 -12.06
C LEU A 303 24.58 22.00 -10.87
N VAL A 304 25.58 22.37 -10.07
CA VAL A 304 25.94 21.67 -8.84
C VAL A 304 24.81 21.78 -7.81
N ALA A 305 24.24 22.97 -7.61
CA ALA A 305 23.11 23.16 -6.69
C ALA A 305 21.88 22.36 -7.12
N ASP A 306 21.51 22.41 -8.41
CA ASP A 306 20.39 21.64 -8.96
C ASP A 306 20.59 20.13 -8.77
N ARG A 307 21.82 19.65 -9.00
CA ARG A 307 22.19 18.26 -8.77
C ARG A 307 22.07 17.87 -7.31
N GLN A 308 22.60 18.67 -6.38
CA GLN A 308 22.50 18.41 -4.94
C GLN A 308 21.05 18.35 -4.46
N VAL A 309 20.19 19.25 -4.95
CA VAL A 309 18.75 19.22 -4.64
C VAL A 309 18.10 17.94 -5.18
N SER A 310 18.44 17.54 -6.41
CA SER A 310 17.94 16.29 -6.99
C SER A 310 18.40 15.05 -6.22
N GLU A 311 19.68 14.99 -5.84
CA GLU A 311 20.24 13.90 -5.03
C GLU A 311 19.58 13.85 -3.64
N SER A 312 19.35 14.99 -3.01
CA SER A 312 18.66 15.07 -1.71
C SER A 312 17.23 14.51 -1.80
N LYS A 313 16.48 14.87 -2.85
CA LYS A 313 15.13 14.33 -3.10
C LYS A 313 15.15 12.83 -3.38
N ALA A 314 16.14 12.33 -4.12
CA ALA A 314 16.28 10.91 -4.39
C ALA A 314 16.55 10.11 -3.09
N LEU A 315 17.41 10.64 -2.20
CA LEU A 315 17.68 10.03 -0.90
C LEU A 315 16.46 10.01 0.02
N THR A 316 15.69 11.10 0.08
CA THR A 316 14.45 11.12 0.88
C THR A 316 13.45 10.09 0.37
N LEU A 317 13.22 10.03 -0.95
CA LEU A 317 12.34 9.04 -1.55
C LEU A 317 12.82 7.60 -1.30
N HIS A 318 14.13 7.36 -1.39
CA HIS A 318 14.69 6.05 -1.08
C HIS A 318 14.45 5.64 0.37
N SER A 319 14.64 6.57 1.31
CA SER A 319 14.37 6.33 2.73
C SER A 319 12.88 6.06 2.99
N GLU A 320 11.98 6.81 2.34
CA GLU A 320 10.53 6.61 2.45
C GLU A 320 10.11 5.24 1.91
N VAL A 321 10.62 4.83 0.74
CA VAL A 321 10.35 3.50 0.17
C VAL A 321 10.84 2.40 1.10
N THR A 322 12.01 2.58 1.71
CA THR A 322 12.56 1.60 2.65
C THR A 322 11.70 1.48 3.91
N ILE A 323 11.21 2.59 4.45
CA ILE A 323 10.30 2.59 5.61
C ILE A 323 8.95 1.96 5.25
N LEU A 324 8.39 2.32 4.09
CA LEU A 324 7.13 1.75 3.60
C LEU A 324 7.24 0.24 3.37
N HIS A 325 8.38 -0.23 2.85
CA HIS A 325 8.64 -1.65 2.68
C HIS A 325 8.63 -2.39 4.02
N LYS A 326 9.35 -1.89 5.04
CA LYS A 326 9.33 -2.46 6.39
C LYS A 326 7.92 -2.47 7.00
N ARG A 327 7.15 -1.41 6.80
CA ARG A 327 5.76 -1.34 7.28
C ARG A 327 4.87 -2.36 6.58
N LEU A 328 5.08 -2.61 5.30
CA LEU A 328 4.35 -3.61 4.53
C LEU A 328 4.68 -5.02 5.04
N GLU A 329 5.96 -5.30 5.31
CA GLU A 329 6.42 -6.56 5.89
C GLU A 329 5.76 -6.82 7.25
N LEU A 330 5.79 -5.86 8.18
CA LEU A 330 5.08 -5.99 9.47
C LEU A 330 3.57 -6.19 9.31
N CYS A 331 2.95 -5.51 8.34
CA CYS A 331 1.54 -5.70 8.04
C CYS A 331 1.26 -7.09 7.45
N HIS A 332 2.19 -7.64 6.68
CA HIS A 332 2.09 -8.98 6.12
C HIS A 332 2.20 -10.04 7.21
N ASP A 333 3.16 -9.90 8.13
CA ASP A 333 3.35 -10.81 9.26
C ASP A 333 2.11 -10.80 10.16
N SER A 334 1.61 -9.61 10.53
CA SER A 334 0.38 -9.49 11.32
C SER A 334 -0.84 -10.11 10.62
N LYS A 335 -0.95 -9.96 9.29
CA LYS A 335 -2.01 -10.61 8.52
C LYS A 335 -1.88 -12.13 8.56
N SER A 336 -0.66 -12.66 8.39
CA SER A 336 -0.38 -14.10 8.44
C SER A 336 -0.74 -14.69 9.81
N GLU A 337 -0.39 -14.00 10.90
CA GLU A 337 -0.79 -14.41 12.25
C GLU A 337 -2.30 -14.42 12.45
N LEU A 338 -3.01 -13.41 11.95
CA LEU A 338 -4.47 -13.34 12.02
C LEU A 338 -5.13 -14.44 11.19
N GLU A 339 -4.59 -14.75 10.01
CA GLU A 339 -5.06 -15.86 9.17
C GLU A 339 -4.85 -17.21 9.86
N SER A 340 -3.72 -17.41 10.54
CA SER A 340 -3.48 -18.60 11.35
C SER A 340 -4.45 -18.72 12.52
N LYS A 341 -4.68 -17.63 13.27
CA LYS A 341 -5.65 -17.60 14.38
C LYS A 341 -7.08 -17.85 13.88
N GLN A 342 -7.43 -17.30 12.72
CA GLN A 342 -8.73 -17.53 12.10
C GLN A 342 -8.92 -19.00 11.72
N GLN A 343 -7.89 -19.66 11.19
CA GLN A 343 -7.94 -21.08 10.87
C GLN A 343 -8.16 -21.92 12.14
N ILE A 344 -7.41 -21.64 13.21
CA ILE A 344 -7.56 -22.36 14.50
C ILE A 344 -8.98 -22.18 15.06
N MET A 345 -9.54 -20.97 15.02
CA MET A 345 -10.92 -20.72 15.46
C MET A 345 -11.95 -21.45 14.59
N ALA A 346 -11.72 -21.55 13.28
CA ALA A 346 -12.60 -22.28 12.38
C ALA A 346 -12.59 -23.78 12.67
N ASP A 347 -11.41 -24.35 12.97
CA ASP A 347 -11.27 -25.75 13.35
C ASP A 347 -11.99 -26.03 14.69
N HIS A 348 -11.81 -25.16 15.69
CA HIS A 348 -12.51 -25.27 16.98
C HIS A 348 -14.04 -25.14 16.85
N LEU A 349 -14.54 -24.27 15.96
CA LEU A 349 -15.98 -24.20 15.67
C LEU A 349 -16.51 -25.50 15.08
N LYS A 350 -15.71 -26.15 14.22
CA LYS A 350 -16.08 -27.43 13.63
C LYS A 350 -16.12 -28.54 14.69
N GLU A 351 -15.12 -28.59 15.58
CA GLU A 351 -15.11 -29.52 16.71
C GLU A 351 -16.35 -29.36 17.60
N LEU A 352 -16.69 -28.13 18.01
CA LEU A 352 -17.90 -27.87 18.80
C LEU A 352 -19.18 -28.26 18.06
N GLN A 353 -19.23 -28.07 16.74
CA GLN A 353 -20.38 -28.46 15.93
C GLN A 353 -20.54 -29.99 15.88
N GLU A 354 -19.43 -30.73 15.77
CA GLU A 354 -19.43 -32.20 15.81
C GLU A 354 -19.85 -32.72 17.20
N GLU A 355 -19.38 -32.09 18.28
CA GLU A 355 -19.81 -32.41 19.66
C GLU A 355 -21.31 -32.12 19.89
N LEU A 356 -21.80 -30.98 19.40
CA LEU A 356 -23.22 -30.64 19.48
C LEU A 356 -24.09 -31.63 18.69
N GLN A 357 -23.64 -32.02 17.50
CA GLN A 357 -24.36 -32.98 16.66
C GLN A 357 -24.41 -34.36 17.32
N THR A 358 -23.28 -34.84 17.84
CA THR A 358 -23.21 -36.15 18.51
C THR A 358 -24.03 -36.19 19.79
N THR A 359 -24.02 -35.14 20.61
CA THR A 359 -24.87 -35.04 21.81
C THR A 359 -26.35 -34.99 21.47
N THR A 360 -26.74 -34.21 20.45
CA THR A 360 -28.12 -34.13 19.97
C THR A 360 -28.63 -35.49 19.48
N GLN A 361 -27.84 -36.16 18.64
CA GLN A 361 -28.19 -37.48 18.11
C GLN A 361 -28.28 -38.54 19.22
N ASN A 362 -27.43 -38.45 20.24
CA ASN A 362 -27.48 -39.36 21.39
C ASN A 362 -28.77 -39.15 22.21
N TYR A 363 -29.17 -37.90 22.49
CA TYR A 363 -30.43 -37.62 23.17
C TYR A 363 -31.66 -38.03 22.35
N GLU A 364 -31.64 -37.81 21.03
CA GLU A 364 -32.70 -38.26 20.14
C GLU A 364 -32.84 -39.79 20.16
N SER A 365 -31.72 -40.52 20.10
CA SER A 365 -31.69 -41.98 20.20
C SER A 365 -32.24 -42.48 21.55
N GLN A 366 -31.83 -41.84 22.66
CA GLN A 366 -32.36 -42.16 23.99
C GLN A 366 -33.87 -41.92 24.10
N LEU A 367 -34.36 -40.78 23.60
CA LEU A 367 -35.80 -40.47 23.57
C LEU A 367 -36.58 -41.43 22.68
N SER A 368 -36.02 -41.85 21.55
CA SER A 368 -36.60 -42.86 20.67
C SER A 368 -36.72 -44.21 21.37
N MET A 369 -35.65 -44.68 22.03
CA MET A 369 -35.68 -45.92 22.81
C MET A 369 -36.70 -45.86 23.96
N MET A 370 -36.78 -44.73 24.69
CA MET A 370 -37.79 -44.56 25.73
C MET A 370 -39.22 -44.55 25.16
N SER A 371 -39.43 -43.92 24.01
CA SER A 371 -40.74 -43.87 23.35
C SER A 371 -41.19 -45.26 22.90
N GLU A 372 -40.27 -46.05 22.32
CA GLU A 372 -40.54 -47.44 21.94
C GLU A 372 -40.84 -48.32 23.17
N HIS A 373 -40.07 -48.16 24.25
CA HIS A 373 -40.32 -48.86 25.51
C HIS A 373 -41.70 -48.52 26.10
N LEU A 374 -42.09 -47.24 26.10
CA LEU A 374 -43.41 -46.81 26.57
C LEU A 374 -44.54 -47.35 25.69
N ALA A 375 -44.36 -47.39 24.36
CA ALA A 375 -45.33 -47.98 23.45
C ALA A 375 -45.53 -49.47 23.74
N ASN A 376 -44.45 -50.23 23.88
CA ASN A 376 -44.50 -51.66 24.22
C ASN A 376 -45.13 -51.90 25.60
N MET A 377 -44.83 -51.05 26.58
CA MET A 377 -45.48 -51.13 27.90
C MET A 377 -46.98 -50.84 27.82
N ASN A 378 -47.39 -49.82 27.07
CA ASN A 378 -48.80 -49.50 26.87
C ASN A 378 -49.54 -50.63 26.14
N GLU A 379 -48.91 -51.29 25.17
CA GLU A 379 -49.46 -52.46 24.49
C GLU A 379 -49.67 -53.63 25.47
N LYS A 380 -48.68 -53.93 26.33
CA LYS A 380 -48.84 -54.94 27.39
C LYS A 380 -49.95 -54.58 28.39
N LEU A 381 -50.04 -53.32 28.79
CA LEU A 381 -51.11 -52.84 29.69
C LEU A 381 -52.49 -52.94 29.03
N ALA A 382 -52.59 -52.68 27.73
CA ALA A 382 -53.83 -52.87 26.98
C ALA A 382 -54.25 -54.34 26.95
N VAL A 383 -53.32 -55.25 26.63
CA VAL A 383 -53.57 -56.71 26.65
C VAL A 383 -54.01 -57.18 28.05
N GLN A 384 -53.34 -56.74 29.11
CA GLN A 384 -53.73 -57.08 30.48
C GLN A 384 -55.12 -56.55 30.84
N LYS A 385 -55.46 -55.35 30.36
CA LYS A 385 -56.80 -54.77 30.56
C LYS A 385 -57.88 -55.57 29.84
N ASP A 386 -57.64 -55.95 28.60
CA ASP A 386 -58.55 -56.81 27.83
C ASP A 386 -58.78 -58.15 28.53
N GLU A 387 -57.72 -58.76 29.10
CA GLU A 387 -57.81 -59.99 29.88
C GLU A 387 -58.63 -59.83 31.17
N ILE A 388 -58.46 -58.70 31.89
CA ILE A 388 -59.27 -58.37 33.07
C ILE A 388 -60.74 -58.16 32.69
N ASP A 389 -61.00 -57.45 31.59
CA ASP A 389 -62.35 -57.18 31.10
C ASP A 389 -63.05 -58.49 30.67
N GLU A 390 -62.32 -59.42 30.06
CA GLU A 390 -62.83 -60.76 29.75
C GLU A 390 -63.12 -61.59 31.01
N LEU A 391 -62.20 -61.60 31.99
CA LEU A 391 -62.40 -62.29 33.26
C LEU A 391 -63.59 -61.72 34.06
N THR A 392 -63.74 -60.39 34.11
CA THR A 392 -64.88 -59.74 34.77
C THR A 392 -66.20 -60.02 34.05
N TYR A 393 -66.22 -60.03 32.72
CA TYR A 393 -67.39 -60.47 31.95
C TYR A 393 -67.79 -61.91 32.26
N GLN A 394 -66.82 -62.83 32.28
CA GLN A 394 -67.05 -64.23 32.66
C GLN A 394 -67.58 -64.37 34.10
N LEU A 395 -67.06 -63.59 35.04
CA LEU A 395 -67.54 -63.54 36.43
C LEU A 395 -68.99 -63.06 36.53
N ASN A 396 -69.33 -61.96 35.86
CA ASN A 396 -70.69 -61.41 35.83
C ASN A 396 -71.71 -62.38 35.18
N ASN A 397 -71.31 -63.10 34.14
CA ASN A 397 -72.16 -64.11 33.52
C ASN A 397 -72.34 -65.36 34.40
N LYS A 398 -71.32 -65.75 35.17
CA LYS A 398 -71.41 -66.87 36.14
C LYS A 398 -72.27 -66.51 37.35
N THR A 399 -72.22 -65.28 37.86
CA THR A 399 -73.10 -64.80 38.94
C THR A 399 -74.55 -64.65 38.48
N SER A 400 -74.78 -64.15 37.26
CA SER A 400 -76.12 -64.07 36.65
C SER A 400 -76.79 -65.44 36.47
N ARG A 401 -76.03 -66.49 36.13
CA ARG A 401 -76.56 -67.87 36.07
C ARG A 401 -76.90 -68.47 37.44
N LYS A 402 -76.18 -68.10 38.51
CA LYS A 402 -76.51 -68.56 39.88
C LYS A 402 -77.72 -67.83 40.49
N GLY A 403 -78.04 -66.62 40.04
CA GLY A 403 -79.20 -65.85 40.50
C GLY A 403 -80.56 -66.32 39.96
N LYS A 404 -80.60 -67.14 38.90
CA LYS A 404 -81.84 -67.68 38.29
C LYS A 404 -82.25 -69.07 38.79
N LEU A 405 -81.57 -69.59 39.82
CA LEU A 405 -81.77 -70.94 40.38
C LEU A 405 -82.27 -70.92 41.85
N LYS A 406 -82.94 -69.84 42.27
CA LYS A 406 -83.67 -69.79 43.54
C LYS A 406 -85.16 -69.65 43.31
#